data_AF-A0A4Y2H0W4-F1
#
_entry.id   AF-A0A4Y2H0W4-F1
#
_cell.length_a   1.000
_cell.length_b   1.000
_cell.length_c   1.000
_cell.angle_alpha   90.00
_cell.angle_beta   90.00
_cell.angle_gamma   90.00
#
_symmetry.space_group_name_H-M   'P 1'
#
loop_
_entity.id
_entity.type
_entity.pdbx_description
1 polymer ?
#
loop_
_entity_poly.entity_id
_entity_poly.type
_entity_poly.pdbx_seq_one_letter_code
_entity_poly.pdbx_strand_id
1 'polypeptide(L)'
;MEKSRYVLFSKLVRGPTIKWENQSISRKNHLQYLAVTIDHKLSWLPQVKEQGKRAMDQYQNLCKIAGKTWDINKNIRRLLYKTVIERTLCHGAAAWGHNMTSRLQKKLDSIQRLFLLYITGAYRTTPTAALLVVTGLQPLHLQIQQEATYARVARARSSSTFSPLYLAQQITRGKAVEFIFIPPNFLLHNQISLAENPIDSGAKAIYTDGSKTDEGTGSAYCILENYGIMDSLMARPIKIWTDSLSSLMAILNPKSQHSMVREIQTLFLCHKHIHLRWFKAHVVGYLGNECADQLAKEAITKMDPFFLPKTLSYLKSEIKSAALSIWQHSWDNGETGRSTHDIVPRVSNKLVGWNREEIMFVTGHGPFPSYLQSSNT
;
A
#
# COMPACT_ATOMS: atom_id res chain seq x y z
N MET A 1 16.56 -17.56 35.50
CA MET A 1 15.77 -16.31 35.58
C MET A 1 16.60 -15.03 35.46
N GLU A 2 17.94 -15.07 35.50
CA GLU A 2 18.80 -13.86 35.44
C GLU A 2 18.59 -12.94 34.21
N LYS A 3 18.01 -13.48 33.13
CA LYS A 3 17.71 -12.71 31.90
C LYS A 3 16.32 -12.04 31.93
N SER A 4 15.46 -12.38 32.88
CA SER A 4 14.12 -11.82 33.00
C SER A 4 14.19 -10.37 33.45
N ARG A 5 13.57 -9.48 32.68
CA ARG A 5 13.54 -8.04 32.90
C ARG A 5 12.13 -7.55 32.59
N TYR A 6 11.69 -6.50 33.26
CA TYR A 6 10.40 -5.89 32.98
C TYR A 6 10.52 -4.38 32.75
N VAL A 7 9.57 -3.85 31.98
CA VAL A 7 9.38 -2.41 31.74
C VAL A 7 8.00 -2.05 32.26
N LEU A 8 7.91 -0.96 33.03
CA LEU A 8 6.64 -0.45 33.55
C LEU A 8 6.14 0.68 32.66
N PHE A 9 4.95 0.49 32.08
CA PHE A 9 4.22 1.54 31.38
C PHE A 9 3.24 2.22 32.34
N SER A 10 3.72 3.22 33.08
CA SER A 10 2.89 3.93 34.06
C SER A 10 3.44 5.33 34.36
N LYS A 11 2.58 6.20 34.88
CA LYS A 11 2.95 7.52 35.44
C LYS A 11 3.50 7.43 36.87
N LEU A 12 3.52 6.24 37.47
CA LEU A 12 3.98 6.03 38.85
C LEU A 12 5.48 6.32 39.01
N VAL A 13 5.81 7.16 40.00
CA VAL A 13 7.19 7.51 40.37
C VAL A 13 7.90 6.30 41.00
N ARG A 14 7.24 5.59 41.92
CA ARG A 14 7.67 4.29 42.43
C ARG A 14 6.81 3.18 41.82
N GLY A 15 7.44 2.29 41.07
CA GLY A 15 6.77 1.14 40.43
C GLY A 15 6.70 -0.08 41.36
N PRO A 16 5.82 -1.05 41.06
CA PRO A 16 5.72 -2.29 41.83
C PRO A 16 7.01 -3.13 41.72
N THR A 17 7.39 -3.80 42.81
CA THR A 17 8.48 -4.77 42.81
C THR A 17 7.93 -6.13 42.37
N ILE A 18 8.30 -6.57 41.16
CA ILE A 18 7.90 -7.88 40.65
C ILE A 18 8.88 -8.94 41.16
N LYS A 19 8.35 -9.95 41.84
CA LYS A 19 9.10 -11.14 42.26
C LYS A 19 8.53 -12.38 41.58
N TRP A 20 9.40 -13.31 41.22
CA TRP A 20 9.04 -14.64 40.74
C TRP A 20 9.84 -15.67 41.55
N GLU A 21 9.18 -16.67 42.15
CA GLU A 21 9.82 -17.67 43.02
C GLU A 21 10.77 -17.05 44.05
N ASN A 22 10.31 -16.00 44.75
CA ASN A 22 11.08 -15.19 45.71
C ASN A 22 12.28 -14.41 45.15
N GLN A 23 12.60 -14.49 43.86
CA GLN A 23 13.63 -13.69 43.21
C GLN A 23 13.05 -12.39 42.63
N SER A 24 13.69 -11.24 42.89
CA SER A 24 13.27 -9.96 42.32
C SER A 24 13.69 -9.83 40.86
N ILE A 25 12.75 -9.49 39.98
CA ILE A 25 13.03 -9.21 38.57
C ILE A 25 13.49 -7.76 38.42
N SER A 26 14.58 -7.53 37.67
CA SER A 26 15.14 -6.18 37.47
C SER A 26 14.25 -5.32 36.55
N ARG A 27 13.89 -4.12 37.03
CA ARG A 27 13.24 -3.08 36.22
C ARG A 27 14.24 -2.46 35.26
N LYS A 28 13.85 -2.30 33.99
CA LYS A 28 14.60 -1.54 32.98
C LYS A 28 13.73 -0.43 32.40
N ASN A 29 14.39 0.60 31.83
CA ASN A 29 13.73 1.73 31.18
C ASN A 29 13.35 1.44 29.72
N HIS A 30 13.93 0.38 29.14
CA HIS A 30 13.64 -0.14 27.81
C HIS A 30 13.88 -1.64 27.77
N LEU A 31 13.20 -2.33 26.86
CA LEU A 31 13.34 -3.77 26.64
C LEU A 31 13.31 -4.07 25.14
N GLN A 32 14.07 -5.09 24.73
CA GLN A 32 14.11 -5.53 23.34
C GLN A 32 13.29 -6.80 23.19
N TYR A 33 12.34 -6.78 22.25
CA TYR A 33 11.50 -7.91 21.89
C TYR A 33 11.47 -8.04 20.37
N LEU A 34 11.86 -9.20 19.83
CA LEU A 34 11.95 -9.43 18.37
C LEU A 34 12.71 -8.31 17.62
N ALA A 35 13.84 -7.87 18.19
CA ALA A 35 14.64 -6.75 17.68
C ALA A 35 13.95 -5.36 17.65
N VAL A 36 12.79 -5.22 18.30
CA VAL A 36 12.12 -3.96 18.57
C VAL A 36 12.36 -3.54 20.02
N THR A 37 12.87 -2.32 20.21
CA THR A 37 13.18 -1.73 21.50
C THR A 37 12.02 -0.86 21.96
N ILE A 38 11.37 -1.27 23.03
CA ILE A 38 10.22 -0.59 23.62
C ILE A 38 10.69 0.12 24.89
N ASP A 39 10.56 1.44 24.94
CA ASP A 39 10.89 2.23 26.11
C ASP A 39 9.66 2.51 26.99
N HIS A 40 9.86 2.73 28.28
CA HIS A 40 8.78 2.97 29.25
C HIS A 40 7.86 4.16 28.92
N LYS A 41 8.29 5.08 28.04
CA LYS A 41 7.48 6.23 27.57
C LYS A 41 6.85 6.01 26.20
N LEU A 42 7.08 4.86 25.55
CA LEU A 42 6.69 4.59 24.17
C LEU A 42 7.13 5.73 23.22
N SER A 43 8.31 6.30 23.48
CA SER A 43 8.88 7.38 22.67
C SER A 43 9.56 6.87 21.41
N TRP A 44 9.95 5.59 21.38
CA TRP A 44 10.61 4.91 20.26
C TRP A 44 11.97 5.50 19.87
N LEU A 45 12.47 6.50 20.60
CA LEU A 45 13.76 7.11 20.35
C LEU A 45 14.92 6.14 20.54
N PRO A 46 14.93 5.26 21.58
CA PRO A 46 15.97 4.22 21.69
C PRO A 46 15.98 3.27 20.50
N GLN A 47 14.81 2.89 19.98
CA GLN A 47 14.69 2.05 18.79
C GLN A 47 15.35 2.71 17.57
N VAL A 48 15.00 3.96 17.28
CA VAL A 48 15.57 4.69 16.12
C VAL A 48 17.06 4.95 16.29
N LYS A 49 17.56 5.14 17.52
CA LYS A 49 19.00 5.25 17.77
C LYS A 49 19.74 3.95 17.47
N GLU A 50 19.19 2.81 17.93
CA GLU A 50 19.78 1.49 17.69
C GLU A 50 19.78 1.13 16.20
N GLN A 51 18.65 1.34 15.51
CA GLN A 51 18.56 1.14 14.06
C GLN A 51 19.46 2.10 13.29
N GLY A 52 19.54 3.36 13.73
CA GLY A 52 20.44 4.35 13.17
C GLY A 52 21.91 3.98 13.31
N LYS A 53 22.31 3.36 14.43
CA LYS A 53 23.66 2.83 14.61
C LYS A 53 23.96 1.72 13.61
N ARG A 54 23.06 0.75 13.46
CA ARG A 54 23.21 -0.33 12.47
C ARG A 54 23.29 0.20 11.04
N ALA A 55 22.44 1.16 10.70
CA ALA A 55 22.48 1.85 9.41
C ALA A 55 23.82 2.59 9.21
N MET A 56 24.37 3.19 10.26
CA MET A 56 25.68 3.87 10.21
C MET A 56 26.84 2.89 10.01
N ASP A 57 26.80 1.73 10.68
CA ASP A 57 27.82 0.69 10.47
C ASP A 57 27.80 0.19 9.01
N GLN A 58 26.60 0.00 8.45
CA GLN A 58 26.43 -0.32 7.02
C GLN A 58 26.93 0.81 6.11
N TYR A 59 26.64 2.07 6.44
CA TYR A 59 27.13 3.25 5.72
C TYR A 59 28.65 3.33 5.69
N GLN A 60 29.31 3.07 6.83
CA GLN A 60 30.78 3.06 6.90
C GLN A 60 31.37 1.98 6.01
N ASN A 61 30.77 0.80 5.96
CA ASN A 61 31.21 -0.27 5.06
C ASN A 61 31.02 0.10 3.59
N LEU A 62 29.91 0.77 3.23
CA LEU A 62 29.72 1.30 1.88
C LEU A 62 30.78 2.35 1.51
N CYS A 63 31.12 3.25 2.44
CA CYS A 63 32.14 4.27 2.22
C CYS A 63 33.56 3.70 2.08
N LYS A 64 33.83 2.49 2.58
CA LYS A 64 35.13 1.81 2.39
C LYS A 64 35.30 1.27 0.97
N ILE A 65 34.22 0.81 0.36
CA ILE A 65 34.25 0.17 -0.96
C ILE A 65 34.20 1.24 -2.06
N ALA A 66 33.47 2.33 -1.84
CA ALA A 66 33.31 3.38 -2.84
C ALA A 66 33.35 4.79 -2.25
N GLY A 67 34.19 5.63 -2.85
CA GLY A 67 34.28 7.05 -2.55
C GLY A 67 33.07 7.86 -3.07
N LYS A 68 32.98 9.13 -2.67
CA LYS A 68 31.89 10.02 -3.13
C LYS A 68 31.93 10.28 -4.64
N THR A 69 33.11 10.20 -5.25
CA THR A 69 33.39 10.61 -6.63
C THR A 69 33.87 9.49 -7.55
N TRP A 70 34.11 8.28 -7.03
CA TRP A 70 34.56 7.12 -7.82
C TRP A 70 33.80 5.85 -7.44
N ASP A 71 33.85 4.86 -8.33
CA ASP A 71 33.37 3.46 -8.20
C ASP A 71 31.87 3.18 -8.43
N ILE A 72 30.95 3.70 -7.61
CA ILE A 72 29.54 3.27 -7.65
C ILE A 72 28.61 4.36 -8.22
N ASN A 73 27.84 4.02 -9.25
CA ASN A 73 26.83 4.90 -9.87
C ASN A 73 25.73 5.31 -8.85
N LYS A 74 25.23 6.55 -8.95
CA LYS A 74 24.12 7.09 -8.11
C LYS A 74 22.90 6.17 -8.07
N ASN A 75 22.57 5.52 -9.19
CA ASN A 75 21.47 4.56 -9.25
C ASN A 75 21.68 3.37 -8.32
N ILE A 76 22.90 2.83 -8.28
CA ILE A 76 23.28 1.72 -7.40
C ILE A 76 23.31 2.19 -5.94
N ARG A 77 23.88 3.37 -5.65
CA ARG A 77 23.87 3.94 -4.28
C ARG A 77 22.44 4.12 -3.76
N ARG A 78 21.55 4.63 -4.62
CA ARG A 78 20.13 4.80 -4.31
C ARG A 78 19.43 3.45 -4.11
N LEU A 79 19.76 2.45 -4.92
CA LEU A 79 19.22 1.10 -4.78
C LEU A 79 19.63 0.50 -3.43
N LEU A 80 20.92 0.57 -3.07
CA LEU A 80 21.45 0.09 -1.79
C LEU A 80 20.79 0.80 -0.60
N TYR A 81 20.56 2.11 -0.71
CA TYR A 81 19.81 2.84 0.31
C TYR A 81 18.40 2.25 0.49
N LYS A 82 17.65 2.06 -0.59
CA LYS A 82 16.28 1.52 -0.53
C LYS A 82 16.21 0.07 -0.04
N THR A 83 17.17 -0.77 -0.43
CA THR A 83 17.11 -2.20 -0.14
C THR A 83 17.68 -2.55 1.23
N VAL A 84 18.70 -1.83 1.70
CA VAL A 84 19.41 -2.15 2.95
C VAL A 84 19.06 -1.15 4.05
N ILE A 85 19.28 0.14 3.80
CA ILE A 85 19.21 1.18 4.83
C ILE A 85 17.77 1.47 5.21
N GLU A 86 16.93 1.74 4.22
CA GLU A 86 15.49 1.99 4.40
C GLU A 86 14.83 0.78 5.09
N ARG A 87 15.16 -0.45 4.68
CA ARG A 87 14.63 -1.68 5.31
C ARG A 87 15.10 -1.87 6.75
N THR A 88 16.34 -1.51 7.06
CA THR A 88 16.87 -1.55 8.43
C THR A 88 16.14 -0.55 9.32
N LEU A 89 15.89 0.66 8.81
CA LEU A 89 15.23 1.75 9.55
C LEU A 89 13.71 1.53 9.66
N CYS A 90 13.07 0.89 8.68
CA CYS A 90 11.64 0.57 8.74
C CYS A 90 11.35 -0.72 9.54
N HIS A 91 12.37 -1.40 10.06
CA HIS A 91 12.15 -2.60 10.86
C HIS A 91 11.25 -2.31 12.08
N GLY A 92 10.19 -3.10 12.23
CA GLY A 92 9.20 -2.89 13.27
C GLY A 92 8.31 -1.65 13.08
N ALA A 93 8.31 -1.00 11.91
CA ALA A 93 7.47 0.19 11.63
C ALA A 93 5.99 -0.03 11.98
N ALA A 94 5.49 -1.26 11.82
CA ALA A 94 4.17 -1.69 12.28
C ALA A 94 3.85 -1.35 13.74
N ALA A 95 4.84 -1.36 14.64
CA ALA A 95 4.67 -1.14 16.07
C ALA A 95 4.77 0.34 16.46
N TRP A 96 5.65 1.11 15.78
CA TRP A 96 6.04 2.44 16.23
C TRP A 96 5.82 3.56 15.19
N GLY A 97 5.64 3.21 13.92
CA GLY A 97 5.59 4.16 12.81
C GLY A 97 4.33 5.03 12.75
N HIS A 98 3.30 4.73 13.54
CA HIS A 98 2.06 5.52 13.54
C HIS A 98 2.21 6.85 14.29
N ASN A 99 2.91 6.86 15.42
CA ASN A 99 3.04 8.02 16.29
C ASN A 99 4.40 8.71 16.08
N MET A 100 4.51 9.46 15.00
CA MET A 100 5.74 10.18 14.64
C MET A 100 5.83 11.51 15.40
N THR A 101 6.77 11.64 16.34
CA THR A 101 7.03 12.91 17.03
C THR A 101 8.05 13.75 16.26
N SER A 102 8.03 15.08 16.41
CA SER A 102 8.99 16.00 15.77
C SER A 102 10.45 15.66 16.12
N ARG A 103 10.70 15.20 17.35
CA ARG A 103 12.02 14.73 17.80
C ARG A 103 12.48 13.47 17.05
N LEU A 104 11.56 12.54 16.79
CA LEU A 104 11.83 11.31 16.05
C LEU A 104 12.10 11.63 14.57
N GLN A 105 11.26 12.47 13.97
CA GLN A 105 11.41 12.94 12.60
C GLN A 105 12.77 13.62 12.38
N LYS A 106 13.14 14.59 13.22
CA LYS A 106 14.47 15.24 13.15
C LYS A 106 15.62 14.23 13.24
N LYS A 107 15.48 13.18 14.06
CA LYS A 107 16.51 12.14 14.16
C LYS A 107 16.58 11.29 12.89
N LEU A 108 15.44 10.90 12.32
CA LEU A 108 15.37 10.18 11.04
C LEU A 108 15.96 11.00 9.89
N ASP A 109 15.60 12.28 9.81
CA ASP A 109 16.12 13.20 8.80
C ASP A 109 17.64 13.36 8.93
N SER A 110 18.18 13.41 10.16
CA SER A 110 19.63 13.46 10.38
C SER A 110 20.36 12.22 9.87
N ILE A 111 19.75 11.03 10.00
CA ILE A 111 20.31 9.77 9.51
C ILE A 111 20.20 9.74 7.98
N GLN A 112 19.02 10.01 7.44
CA GLN A 112 18.76 9.99 6.00
C GLN A 112 19.66 10.98 5.25
N ARG A 113 19.89 12.19 5.80
CA ARG A 113 20.75 13.22 5.21
C ARG A 113 22.16 12.72 4.86
N LEU A 114 22.74 11.86 5.70
CA LEU A 114 24.08 11.31 5.44
C LEU A 114 24.11 10.50 4.14
N PHE A 115 23.09 9.67 3.92
CA PHE A 115 22.94 8.88 2.69
C PHE A 115 22.62 9.75 1.49
N LEU A 116 21.77 10.77 1.64
CA LEU A 116 21.45 11.70 0.56
C LEU A 116 22.71 12.41 0.04
N LEU A 117 23.57 12.88 0.93
CA LEU A 117 24.85 13.51 0.56
C LEU A 117 25.80 12.51 -0.11
N TYR A 118 25.80 11.25 0.32
CA TYR A 118 26.62 10.19 -0.30
C TYR A 118 26.13 9.79 -1.70
N ILE A 119 24.81 9.70 -1.89
CA ILE A 119 24.19 9.38 -3.19
C ILE A 119 24.45 10.50 -4.20
N THR A 120 24.29 11.75 -3.76
CA THR A 120 24.37 12.92 -4.66
C THR A 120 25.79 13.43 -4.87
N GLY A 121 26.67 13.31 -3.88
CA GLY A 121 27.98 13.97 -3.86
C GLY A 121 27.89 15.48 -3.60
N ALA A 122 26.72 15.99 -3.19
CA ALA A 122 26.47 17.40 -2.96
C ALA A 122 27.21 17.94 -1.71
N TYR A 123 27.32 19.27 -1.62
CA TYR A 123 27.94 19.94 -0.48
C TYR A 123 27.14 19.75 0.79
N ARG A 124 27.81 19.77 1.96
CA ARG A 124 27.16 19.65 3.27
C ARG A 124 26.18 20.77 3.58
N THR A 125 26.25 21.89 2.88
CA THR A 125 25.34 23.04 2.99
C THR A 125 24.05 22.87 2.17
N THR A 126 24.00 21.91 1.25
CA THR A 126 22.84 21.67 0.38
C THR A 126 21.58 21.32 1.20
N PRO A 127 20.42 21.95 0.95
CA PRO A 127 19.18 21.68 1.67
C PRO A 127 18.74 20.23 1.58
N THR A 128 18.32 19.63 2.70
CA THR A 128 17.82 18.24 2.71
C THR A 128 16.61 18.08 1.79
N ALA A 129 15.71 19.07 1.75
CA ALA A 129 14.53 19.06 0.89
C ALA A 129 14.89 18.93 -0.59
N ALA A 130 15.88 19.71 -1.07
CA ALA A 130 16.38 19.60 -2.43
C ALA A 130 16.99 18.21 -2.71
N LEU A 131 17.78 17.67 -1.78
CA LEU A 131 18.39 16.35 -1.95
C LEU A 131 17.36 15.23 -2.04
N LEU A 132 16.27 15.28 -1.26
CA LEU A 132 15.19 14.31 -1.31
C LEU A 132 14.52 14.29 -2.69
N VAL A 133 14.23 15.46 -3.24
CA VAL A 133 13.60 15.61 -4.57
C VAL A 133 14.53 15.13 -5.67
N VAL A 134 15.79 15.61 -5.68
CA VAL A 134 16.80 15.21 -6.67
C VAL A 134 17.01 13.70 -6.68
N THR A 135 17.11 13.08 -5.50
CA THR A 135 17.29 11.62 -5.38
C THR A 135 16.02 10.82 -5.63
N GLY A 136 14.85 11.46 -5.68
CA GLY A 136 13.55 10.79 -5.72
C GLY A 136 13.37 9.85 -4.52
N LEU A 137 13.82 10.28 -3.35
CA LEU A 137 13.67 9.59 -2.08
C LEU A 137 12.73 10.40 -1.19
N GLN A 138 11.64 9.77 -0.78
CA GLN A 138 10.67 10.38 0.12
C GLN A 138 11.30 10.57 1.53
N PRO A 139 10.88 11.59 2.31
CA PRO A 139 11.24 11.68 3.71
C PRO A 139 11.00 10.36 4.46
N LEU A 140 12.00 9.90 5.21
CA LEU A 140 11.99 8.57 5.82
C LEU A 140 10.82 8.38 6.81
N HIS A 141 10.41 9.44 7.50
CA HIS A 141 9.26 9.39 8.41
C HIS A 141 7.95 9.04 7.69
N LEU A 142 7.75 9.53 6.46
CA LEU A 142 6.57 9.20 5.66
C LEU A 142 6.63 7.75 5.16
N GLN A 143 7.81 7.27 4.74
CA GLN A 143 8.01 5.87 4.34
C GLN A 143 7.64 4.91 5.49
N ILE A 144 8.07 5.23 6.71
CA ILE A 144 7.77 4.44 7.90
C ILE A 144 6.27 4.47 8.23
N GLN A 145 5.62 5.63 8.10
CA GLN A 145 4.17 5.76 8.26
C GLN A 145 3.39 4.95 7.21
N GLN A 146 3.84 4.94 5.95
CA GLN A 146 3.26 4.11 4.90
C GLN A 146 3.34 2.63 5.24
N GLU A 147 4.51 2.14 5.65
CA GLU A 147 4.70 0.73 6.02
C GLU A 147 3.86 0.34 7.24
N ALA A 148 3.78 1.21 8.25
CA ALA A 148 2.95 1.00 9.42
C ALA A 148 1.45 0.91 9.05
N THR A 149 1.01 1.83 8.19
CA THR A 149 -0.38 1.89 7.71
C THR A 149 -0.72 0.67 6.86
N TYR A 150 0.16 0.29 5.93
CA TYR A 150 -0.02 -0.90 5.10
C TYR A 150 -0.09 -2.17 5.95
N ALA A 151 0.82 -2.34 6.92
CA ALA A 151 0.81 -3.50 7.80
C ALA A 151 -0.47 -3.56 8.67
N ARG A 152 -1.00 -2.40 9.09
CA ARG A 152 -2.28 -2.33 9.80
C ARG A 152 -3.43 -2.73 8.89
N VAL A 153 -3.54 -2.14 7.70
CA VAL A 153 -4.60 -2.43 6.72
C VAL A 153 -4.57 -3.90 6.28
N ALA A 154 -3.39 -4.46 6.04
CA ALA A 154 -3.23 -5.85 5.65
C ALA A 154 -3.66 -6.82 6.76
N ARG A 155 -3.37 -6.50 8.03
CA ARG A 155 -3.74 -7.34 9.19
C ARG A 155 -5.18 -7.15 9.65
N ALA A 156 -5.77 -5.97 9.46
CA ALA A 156 -7.11 -5.61 9.93
C ALA A 156 -8.26 -6.15 9.08
N ARG A 157 -8.02 -6.98 8.06
CA ARG A 157 -9.03 -7.56 7.16
C ARG A 157 -9.93 -8.63 7.81
N SER A 158 -10.39 -8.37 9.03
CA SER A 158 -11.70 -8.80 9.51
C SER A 158 -12.67 -7.66 9.17
N SER A 159 -13.54 -7.88 8.19
CA SER A 159 -14.66 -7.03 7.75
C SER A 159 -14.81 -5.65 8.43
N SER A 160 -14.34 -4.57 7.79
CA SER A 160 -14.83 -3.22 8.07
C SER A 160 -14.53 -2.26 6.92
N THR A 161 -15.54 -1.47 6.58
CA THR A 161 -15.58 -0.38 5.60
C THR A 161 -14.53 0.68 5.92
N PHE A 162 -13.65 0.98 4.96
CA PHE A 162 -12.60 1.99 5.12
C PHE A 162 -13.05 3.33 4.50
N SER A 163 -13.38 4.31 5.36
CA SER A 163 -13.51 5.72 4.98
C SER A 163 -12.20 6.48 5.23
N PRO A 164 -11.77 7.40 4.35
CA PRO A 164 -10.48 8.11 4.47
C PRO A 164 -10.33 9.04 5.69
N LEU A 165 -11.42 9.33 6.41
CA LEU A 165 -11.46 10.13 7.63
C LEU A 165 -11.44 9.25 8.89
N TYR A 166 -10.35 8.53 9.14
CA TYR A 166 -10.19 7.77 10.40
C TYR A 166 -8.72 7.69 10.83
N LEU A 167 -8.12 8.86 11.10
CA LEU A 167 -6.88 8.96 11.88
C LEU A 167 -7.16 9.06 13.40
N ALA A 168 -8.41 8.98 13.85
CA ALA A 168 -8.76 8.95 15.26
C ALA A 168 -9.89 7.94 15.51
N GLN A 169 -9.75 7.20 16.63
CA GLN A 169 -10.75 6.34 17.30
C GLN A 169 -10.72 4.82 17.04
N GLN A 170 -10.08 4.13 17.99
CA GLN A 170 -10.43 2.89 18.73
C GLN A 170 -10.98 1.62 18.03
N ILE A 171 -10.17 0.55 18.16
CA ILE A 171 -10.44 -0.82 18.64
C ILE A 171 -11.87 -1.37 18.49
N THR A 172 -12.08 -2.50 17.77
CA THR A 172 -12.46 -3.81 18.38
C THR A 172 -12.36 -5.01 17.40
N ARG A 173 -11.94 -6.15 17.98
CA ARG A 173 -12.13 -7.59 17.64
C ARG A 173 -12.36 -8.00 16.19
N GLY A 174 -11.33 -8.62 15.61
CA GLY A 174 -11.43 -9.39 14.38
C GLY A 174 -11.98 -10.81 14.60
N LYS A 175 -12.92 -11.21 13.73
CA LYS A 175 -13.22 -12.61 13.43
C LYS A 175 -12.32 -13.10 12.30
N ALA A 176 -11.75 -14.28 12.46
CA ALA A 176 -10.93 -14.96 11.45
C ALA A 176 -11.79 -15.34 10.23
N VAL A 177 -11.22 -15.21 9.03
CA VAL A 177 -11.77 -15.80 7.80
C VAL A 177 -11.12 -17.17 7.66
N GLU A 178 -11.93 -18.23 7.71
CA GLU A 178 -11.48 -19.60 7.44
C GLU A 178 -10.98 -19.71 5.99
N PHE A 179 -9.80 -20.29 5.81
CA PHE A 179 -9.28 -20.63 4.50
C PHE A 179 -10.07 -21.81 3.94
N ILE A 180 -10.99 -21.56 3.01
CA ILE A 180 -11.66 -22.62 2.26
C ILE A 180 -10.65 -23.23 1.29
N PHE A 181 -10.19 -24.45 1.58
CA PHE A 181 -9.33 -25.24 0.71
C PHE A 181 -10.19 -25.81 -0.44
N ILE A 182 -10.05 -25.28 -1.65
CA ILE A 182 -10.70 -25.83 -2.84
C ILE A 182 -9.85 -27.00 -3.37
N PRO A 183 -10.40 -28.22 -3.52
CA PRO A 183 -9.65 -29.39 -3.95
C PRO A 183 -9.13 -29.28 -5.39
N PRO A 184 -8.07 -30.03 -5.76
CA PRO A 184 -7.38 -29.92 -7.05
C PRO A 184 -8.21 -30.32 -8.27
N ASN A 185 -9.36 -30.98 -8.10
CA ASN A 185 -10.28 -31.35 -9.19
C ASN A 185 -11.29 -30.22 -9.49
N PHE A 186 -10.77 -29.03 -9.77
CA PHE A 186 -11.53 -27.84 -10.11
C PHE A 186 -12.00 -27.86 -11.57
N LEU A 187 -13.17 -28.47 -11.85
CA LEU A 187 -13.70 -28.66 -13.21
C LEU A 187 -14.94 -27.78 -13.47
N LEU A 188 -14.75 -26.47 -13.55
CA LEU A 188 -15.80 -25.50 -13.94
C LEU A 188 -16.09 -25.50 -15.47
N HIS A 189 -15.35 -26.30 -16.25
CA HIS A 189 -15.50 -26.41 -17.71
C HIS A 189 -16.90 -26.86 -18.15
N ASN A 190 -17.66 -27.53 -17.28
CA ASN A 190 -19.03 -27.95 -17.59
C ASN A 190 -20.08 -26.85 -17.33
N GLN A 191 -19.72 -25.82 -16.55
CA GLN A 191 -20.63 -24.70 -16.20
C GLN A 191 -20.30 -23.40 -16.95
N ILE A 192 -19.07 -23.23 -17.44
CA ILE A 192 -18.65 -22.06 -18.24
C ILE A 192 -18.53 -22.46 -19.70
N SER A 193 -19.19 -21.73 -20.58
CA SER A 193 -19.02 -21.89 -22.03
C SER A 193 -18.62 -20.58 -22.69
N LEU A 194 -17.62 -20.68 -23.55
CA LEU A 194 -17.07 -19.58 -24.35
C LEU A 194 -17.52 -19.63 -25.82
N ALA A 195 -18.41 -20.56 -26.18
CA ALA A 195 -18.86 -20.75 -27.55
C ALA A 195 -20.02 -19.81 -27.92
N GLU A 196 -20.00 -19.26 -29.13
CA GLU A 196 -20.92 -18.21 -29.63
C GLU A 196 -22.31 -18.72 -30.06
N ASN A 197 -22.80 -19.88 -29.59
CA ASN A 197 -24.06 -20.45 -30.08
C ASN A 197 -25.27 -20.10 -29.18
N PRO A 198 -26.21 -19.23 -29.60
CA PRO A 198 -27.40 -18.90 -28.84
C PRO A 198 -28.57 -19.77 -29.31
N ILE A 199 -28.56 -21.06 -28.96
CA ILE A 199 -29.79 -21.87 -29.10
C ILE A 199 -30.55 -21.75 -27.78
N ASP A 200 -31.52 -20.84 -27.78
CA ASP A 200 -32.28 -20.44 -26.61
C ASP A 200 -33.40 -21.44 -26.31
N SER A 201 -33.01 -22.58 -25.71
CA SER A 201 -33.98 -23.49 -25.10
C SER A 201 -34.45 -22.90 -23.78
N GLY A 202 -35.58 -22.19 -23.81
CA GLY A 202 -36.60 -22.02 -22.75
C GLY A 202 -36.19 -21.80 -21.29
N ALA A 203 -34.95 -21.36 -21.04
CA ALA A 203 -34.36 -21.24 -19.71
C ALA A 203 -34.33 -19.77 -19.27
N LYS A 204 -34.45 -19.54 -17.96
CA LYS A 204 -34.31 -18.20 -17.36
C LYS A 204 -32.91 -17.66 -17.68
N ALA A 205 -32.86 -16.56 -18.44
CA ALA A 205 -31.62 -15.91 -18.85
C ALA A 205 -31.40 -14.64 -18.01
N ILE A 206 -30.24 -14.57 -17.38
CA ILE A 206 -29.78 -13.40 -16.62
C ILE A 206 -28.63 -12.79 -17.42
N TYR A 207 -28.70 -11.50 -17.72
CA TYR A 207 -27.65 -10.74 -18.37
C TYR A 207 -26.99 -9.85 -17.33
N THR A 208 -25.66 -9.77 -17.33
CA THR A 208 -24.92 -8.94 -16.37
C THR A 208 -23.96 -8.03 -17.11
N ASP A 209 -23.92 -6.76 -16.72
CA ASP A 209 -22.97 -5.80 -17.28
C ASP A 209 -22.49 -4.79 -16.23
N GLY A 210 -21.34 -4.17 -16.49
CA GLY A 210 -20.73 -3.15 -15.66
C GLY A 210 -20.30 -1.94 -16.49
N SER A 211 -20.65 -0.75 -16.00
CA SER A 211 -20.29 0.51 -16.64
C SER A 211 -19.31 1.31 -15.78
N LYS A 212 -18.34 1.96 -16.43
CA LYS A 212 -17.37 2.82 -15.75
C LYS A 212 -17.36 4.19 -16.43
N THR A 213 -17.63 5.23 -15.65
CA THR A 213 -17.52 6.64 -16.05
C THR A 213 -16.52 7.36 -15.13
N ASP A 214 -16.24 8.63 -15.41
CA ASP A 214 -15.40 9.46 -14.52
C ASP A 214 -16.08 9.71 -13.16
N GLU A 215 -17.40 9.61 -13.10
CA GLU A 215 -18.21 9.82 -11.89
C GLU A 215 -18.30 8.57 -11.01
N GLY A 216 -18.07 7.37 -11.56
CA GLY A 216 -18.18 6.14 -10.78
C GLY A 216 -18.13 4.84 -11.59
N THR A 217 -18.50 3.75 -10.93
CA THR A 217 -18.61 2.43 -11.55
C THR A 217 -19.93 1.81 -11.10
N GLY A 218 -20.77 1.45 -12.06
CA GLY A 218 -22.04 0.78 -11.84
C GLY A 218 -21.99 -0.67 -12.33
N SER A 219 -22.82 -1.52 -11.72
CA SER A 219 -22.98 -2.91 -12.11
C SER A 219 -24.44 -3.26 -11.97
N ALA A 220 -24.99 -3.94 -12.97
CA ALA A 220 -26.39 -4.34 -12.98
C ALA A 220 -26.57 -5.70 -13.63
N TYR A 221 -27.76 -6.26 -13.42
CA TYR A 221 -28.21 -7.43 -14.15
C TYR A 221 -29.65 -7.22 -14.63
N CYS A 222 -29.98 -7.83 -15.76
CA CYS A 222 -31.32 -7.88 -16.32
C CYS A 222 -31.78 -9.33 -16.41
N ILE A 223 -33.04 -9.60 -16.09
CA ILE A 223 -33.64 -10.94 -16.25
C ILE A 223 -34.66 -10.87 -17.38
N LEU A 224 -34.53 -11.77 -18.36
CA LEU A 224 -35.53 -12.00 -19.40
C LEU A 224 -36.21 -13.35 -19.15
N GLU A 225 -37.52 -13.31 -18.90
CA GLU A 225 -38.36 -14.50 -18.78
C GLU A 225 -39.23 -14.62 -20.04
N ASN A 226 -38.92 -15.58 -20.92
CA ASN A 226 -39.79 -15.97 -22.02
C ASN A 226 -40.92 -16.86 -21.47
N TYR A 227 -42.13 -16.31 -21.30
CA TYR A 227 -43.32 -17.08 -20.95
C TYR A 227 -43.77 -17.94 -22.14
N GLY A 228 -43.26 -19.16 -22.24
CA GLY A 228 -43.80 -20.24 -23.08
C GLY A 228 -44.55 -21.25 -22.22
N ILE A 229 -45.72 -21.70 -22.71
CA ILE A 229 -46.71 -22.55 -22.02
C ILE A 229 -46.08 -23.78 -21.33
N MET A 230 -46.48 -23.96 -20.06
CA MET A 230 -46.30 -25.07 -19.09
C MET A 230 -45.65 -26.38 -19.55
N ASP A 231 -44.62 -26.84 -18.81
CA ASP A 231 -44.66 -28.14 -18.11
C ASP A 231 -43.57 -28.28 -17.02
N SER A 232 -43.99 -28.93 -15.93
CA SER A 232 -43.33 -29.62 -14.81
C SER A 232 -42.11 -29.07 -14.03
N LEU A 233 -42.20 -29.36 -12.73
CA LEU A 233 -41.35 -29.08 -11.58
C LEU A 233 -39.96 -29.76 -11.67
N MET A 234 -39.08 -29.29 -12.54
CA MET A 234 -37.65 -29.64 -12.55
C MET A 234 -36.81 -28.36 -12.58
N ALA A 235 -35.84 -28.25 -11.69
CA ALA A 235 -34.95 -27.09 -11.57
C ALA A 235 -34.25 -26.79 -12.90
N ARG A 236 -34.79 -25.84 -13.67
CA ARG A 236 -34.21 -25.43 -14.95
C ARG A 236 -32.81 -24.84 -14.71
N PRO A 237 -31.81 -25.14 -15.55
CA PRO A 237 -30.50 -24.54 -15.43
C PRO A 237 -30.59 -23.02 -15.58
N ILE A 238 -30.02 -22.28 -14.64
CA ILE A 238 -29.94 -20.81 -14.69
C ILE A 238 -28.76 -20.45 -15.60
N LYS A 239 -29.00 -19.64 -16.64
CA LYS A 239 -27.96 -19.17 -17.55
C LYS A 239 -27.65 -17.70 -17.26
N ILE A 240 -26.40 -17.42 -16.88
CA ILE A 240 -25.87 -16.07 -16.71
C ILE A 240 -25.02 -15.73 -17.93
N TRP A 241 -25.40 -14.69 -18.66
CA TRP A 241 -24.75 -14.20 -19.86
C TRP A 241 -23.91 -12.96 -19.52
N THR A 242 -22.64 -12.97 -19.96
CA THR A 242 -21.71 -11.84 -19.81
C THR A 242 -20.87 -11.68 -21.06
N ASP A 243 -20.55 -10.45 -21.41
CA ASP A 243 -19.61 -10.11 -22.49
C ASP A 243 -18.15 -9.98 -22.00
N SER A 244 -17.94 -9.95 -20.68
CA SER A 244 -16.62 -9.84 -20.07
C SER A 244 -15.85 -11.16 -20.12
N LEU A 245 -15.20 -11.39 -21.26
CA LEU A 245 -14.29 -12.52 -21.45
C LEU A 245 -13.21 -12.56 -20.36
N SER A 246 -12.72 -11.39 -19.93
CA SER A 246 -11.70 -11.27 -18.88
C SER A 246 -12.19 -11.79 -17.53
N SER A 247 -13.44 -11.52 -17.15
CA SER A 247 -14.06 -12.06 -15.93
C SER A 247 -14.17 -13.58 -15.99
N LEU A 248 -14.61 -14.14 -17.13
CA LEU A 248 -14.72 -15.58 -17.31
C LEU A 248 -13.36 -16.28 -17.26
N MET A 249 -12.34 -15.73 -17.89
CA MET A 249 -10.97 -16.26 -17.83
C MET A 249 -10.40 -16.23 -16.41
N ALA A 250 -10.72 -15.19 -15.63
CA ALA A 250 -10.31 -15.10 -14.23
C ALA A 250 -10.99 -16.20 -13.38
N ILE A 251 -12.28 -16.46 -13.59
CA ILE A 251 -13.04 -17.51 -12.88
C ILE A 251 -12.56 -18.91 -13.29
N LEU A 252 -12.25 -19.11 -14.58
CA LEU A 252 -11.72 -20.37 -15.10
C LEU A 252 -10.33 -20.71 -14.55
N ASN A 253 -9.56 -19.75 -14.08
CA ASN A 253 -8.21 -19.98 -13.56
C ASN A 253 -8.24 -20.62 -12.14
N PRO A 254 -7.96 -21.94 -12.00
CA PRO A 254 -7.98 -22.62 -10.70
C PRO A 254 -6.89 -22.12 -9.74
N LYS A 255 -5.86 -21.44 -10.26
CA LYS A 255 -4.71 -20.93 -9.47
C LYS A 255 -4.89 -19.48 -9.03
N SER A 256 -6.03 -18.86 -9.32
CA SER A 256 -6.28 -17.47 -8.91
C SER A 256 -6.12 -17.28 -7.40
N GLN A 257 -5.40 -16.27 -6.95
CA GLN A 257 -5.29 -15.93 -5.51
C GLN A 257 -6.27 -14.81 -5.12
N HIS A 258 -7.12 -14.36 -6.04
CA HIS A 258 -8.05 -13.26 -5.80
C HIS A 258 -9.25 -13.74 -4.98
N SER A 259 -9.54 -13.07 -3.85
CA SER A 259 -10.56 -13.50 -2.89
C SER A 259 -11.96 -13.58 -3.51
N MET A 260 -12.36 -12.57 -4.29
CA MET A 260 -13.65 -12.56 -4.98
C MET A 260 -13.76 -13.69 -6.01
N VAL A 261 -12.66 -14.01 -6.71
CA VAL A 261 -12.66 -15.12 -7.67
C VAL A 261 -12.86 -16.42 -6.89
N ARG A 262 -12.15 -16.64 -5.79
CA ARG A 262 -12.30 -17.84 -4.94
C ARG A 262 -13.71 -17.99 -4.36
N GLU A 263 -14.33 -16.90 -3.99
CA GLU A 263 -15.71 -16.88 -3.50
C GLU A 263 -16.69 -17.28 -4.61
N ILE A 264 -16.59 -16.65 -5.79
CA ILE A 264 -17.38 -17.01 -6.98
C ILE A 264 -17.18 -18.48 -7.34
N GLN A 265 -15.94 -18.94 -7.40
CA GLN A 265 -15.59 -20.34 -7.67
C GLN A 265 -16.25 -21.31 -6.68
N THR A 266 -16.25 -20.98 -5.38
CA THR A 266 -16.95 -21.75 -4.34
C THR A 266 -18.46 -21.76 -4.57
N LEU A 267 -19.05 -20.61 -4.90
CA LEU A 267 -20.50 -20.52 -5.19
C LEU A 267 -20.89 -21.41 -6.38
N PHE A 268 -20.09 -21.45 -7.44
CA PHE A 268 -20.33 -22.35 -8.58
C PHE A 268 -20.23 -23.83 -8.23
N LEU A 269 -19.30 -24.21 -7.34
CA LEU A 269 -19.20 -25.59 -6.84
C LEU A 269 -20.42 -26.01 -6.03
N CYS A 270 -20.97 -25.09 -5.22
CA CYS A 270 -22.20 -25.33 -4.46
C CYS A 270 -23.46 -25.36 -5.33
N HIS A 271 -23.46 -24.63 -6.47
CA HIS A 271 -24.65 -24.45 -7.31
C HIS A 271 -24.41 -24.96 -8.74
N LYS A 272 -24.44 -26.29 -8.91
CA LYS A 272 -24.19 -26.98 -10.20
C LYS A 272 -25.18 -26.63 -11.32
N HIS A 273 -26.35 -26.08 -10.99
CA HIS A 273 -27.39 -25.70 -11.94
C HIS A 273 -27.20 -24.30 -12.55
N ILE A 274 -26.20 -23.54 -12.09
CA ILE A 274 -25.86 -22.22 -12.64
C ILE A 274 -24.79 -22.39 -13.71
N HIS A 275 -25.02 -21.80 -14.88
CA HIS A 275 -24.10 -21.82 -16.01
C HIS A 275 -23.75 -20.38 -16.44
N LEU A 276 -22.47 -20.11 -16.66
CA LEU A 276 -21.97 -18.87 -17.23
C LEU A 276 -21.75 -19.04 -18.74
N ARG A 277 -22.22 -18.08 -19.52
CA ARG A 277 -22.11 -18.06 -20.97
C ARG A 277 -21.49 -16.74 -21.41
N TRP A 278 -20.49 -16.85 -22.27
CA TRP A 278 -19.91 -15.70 -22.95
C TRP A 278 -20.68 -15.36 -24.22
N PHE A 279 -20.78 -14.08 -24.53
CA PHE A 279 -21.16 -13.61 -25.86
C PHE A 279 -20.33 -12.37 -26.21
N LYS A 280 -20.31 -12.00 -27.49
CA LYS A 280 -19.54 -10.87 -27.96
C LYS A 280 -20.26 -9.54 -27.68
N ALA A 281 -19.57 -8.59 -27.07
CA ALA A 281 -20.05 -7.24 -26.83
C ALA A 281 -20.45 -6.54 -28.14
N HIS A 282 -21.47 -5.67 -28.06
CA HIS A 282 -21.92 -4.76 -29.14
C HIS A 282 -22.30 -5.43 -30.47
N VAL A 283 -22.66 -6.72 -30.47
CA VAL A 283 -23.37 -7.33 -31.59
C VAL A 283 -24.86 -7.00 -31.45
N VAL A 284 -25.42 -6.33 -32.46
CA VAL A 284 -26.85 -5.93 -32.51
C VAL A 284 -27.74 -7.17 -32.33
N GLY A 285 -28.63 -7.18 -31.33
CA GLY A 285 -29.67 -8.20 -31.18
C GLY A 285 -29.92 -8.80 -29.79
N TYR A 286 -29.15 -8.44 -28.75
CA TYR A 286 -29.36 -8.95 -27.39
C TYR A 286 -29.98 -7.90 -26.46
N LEU A 287 -31.31 -7.79 -26.49
CA LEU A 287 -32.09 -6.84 -25.67
C LEU A 287 -31.73 -6.90 -24.17
N GLY A 288 -31.42 -8.08 -23.64
CA GLY A 288 -31.03 -8.27 -22.24
C GLY A 288 -29.71 -7.62 -21.88
N ASN A 289 -28.74 -7.61 -22.81
CA ASN A 289 -27.46 -6.97 -22.60
C ASN A 289 -27.57 -5.45 -22.64
N GLU A 290 -28.28 -4.91 -23.64
CA GLU A 290 -28.52 -3.46 -23.75
C GLU A 290 -29.28 -2.93 -22.52
N CYS A 291 -30.24 -3.71 -22.01
CA CYS A 291 -30.92 -3.41 -20.76
C CYS A 291 -29.97 -3.43 -19.55
N ALA A 292 -29.10 -4.45 -19.44
CA ALA A 292 -28.12 -4.53 -18.35
C ALA A 292 -27.09 -3.37 -18.40
N ASP A 293 -26.59 -2.98 -19.57
CA ASP A 293 -25.67 -1.85 -19.76
C ASP A 293 -26.34 -0.52 -19.34
N GLN A 294 -27.57 -0.30 -19.78
CA GLN A 294 -28.34 0.89 -19.42
C GLN A 294 -28.60 0.95 -17.90
N LEU A 295 -29.01 -0.17 -17.29
CA LEU A 295 -29.19 -0.26 -15.84
C LEU A 295 -27.87 -0.05 -15.08
N ALA A 296 -26.75 -0.52 -15.61
CA ALA A 296 -25.43 -0.31 -14.99
C ALA A 296 -25.02 1.17 -15.01
N LYS A 297 -25.34 1.90 -16.09
CA LYS A 297 -25.14 3.36 -16.17
C LYS A 297 -26.06 4.10 -15.20
N GLU A 298 -27.32 3.70 -15.12
CA GLU A 298 -28.28 4.31 -14.19
C GLU A 298 -27.93 4.04 -12.73
N ALA A 299 -27.37 2.88 -12.40
CA ALA A 299 -26.92 2.54 -11.05
C ALA A 299 -25.85 3.50 -10.51
N ILE A 300 -25.06 4.15 -11.37
CA ILE A 300 -24.04 5.14 -10.95
C ILE A 300 -24.69 6.36 -10.28
N THR A 301 -25.88 6.74 -10.73
CA THR A 301 -26.54 7.99 -10.30
C THR A 301 -27.76 7.75 -9.41
N LYS A 302 -28.45 6.61 -9.57
CA LYS A 302 -29.78 6.37 -8.97
C LYS A 302 -29.81 5.34 -7.84
N MET A 303 -28.78 4.50 -7.67
CA MET A 303 -28.81 3.41 -6.68
C MET A 303 -27.88 3.66 -5.49
N ASP A 304 -28.23 3.06 -4.35
CA ASP A 304 -27.39 3.09 -3.16
C ASP A 304 -26.04 2.36 -3.41
N PRO A 305 -24.90 2.96 -3.04
CA PRO A 305 -23.59 2.37 -3.30
C PRO A 305 -23.39 1.02 -2.59
N PHE A 306 -23.07 -0.03 -3.36
CA PHE A 306 -22.58 -1.28 -2.81
C PHE A 306 -21.06 -1.18 -2.56
N PHE A 307 -20.63 -1.25 -1.29
CA PHE A 307 -19.23 -1.10 -0.91
C PHE A 307 -18.46 -2.43 -1.04
N LEU A 308 -17.71 -2.57 -2.13
CA LEU A 308 -16.72 -3.64 -2.26
C LEU A 308 -15.46 -3.35 -1.42
N PRO A 309 -14.91 -4.35 -0.70
CA PRO A 309 -13.61 -4.22 -0.06
C PRO A 309 -12.53 -3.92 -1.11
N LYS A 310 -11.92 -2.74 -1.00
CA LYS A 310 -10.80 -2.33 -1.86
C LYS A 310 -9.68 -3.38 -1.83
N THR A 311 -9.06 -3.70 -2.98
CA THR A 311 -7.96 -4.68 -3.05
C THR A 311 -6.72 -4.18 -2.31
N LEU A 312 -5.80 -5.08 -1.89
CA LEU A 312 -4.55 -4.65 -1.23
C LEU A 312 -3.68 -3.79 -2.15
N SER A 313 -3.69 -4.09 -3.45
CA SER A 313 -3.00 -3.29 -4.46
C SER A 313 -3.56 -1.87 -4.51
N TYR A 314 -4.89 -1.74 -4.54
CA TYR A 314 -5.56 -0.44 -4.49
C TYR A 314 -5.20 0.32 -3.21
N LEU A 315 -5.33 -0.32 -2.04
CA LEU A 315 -5.00 0.31 -0.76
C LEU A 315 -3.53 0.72 -0.66
N LYS A 316 -2.61 -0.08 -1.20
CA LYS A 316 -1.19 0.25 -1.29
C LYS A 316 -0.94 1.47 -2.20
N SER A 317 -1.66 1.55 -3.32
CA SER A 317 -1.60 2.70 -4.23
C SER A 317 -2.10 3.98 -3.55
N GLU A 318 -3.23 3.90 -2.85
CA GLU A 318 -3.80 5.01 -2.08
C GLU A 318 -2.84 5.51 -0.99
N ILE A 319 -2.27 4.60 -0.19
CA ILE A 319 -1.28 4.94 0.84
C ILE A 319 -0.06 5.63 0.22
N LYS A 320 0.38 5.16 -0.94
CA LYS A 320 1.50 5.77 -1.68
C LYS A 320 1.14 7.15 -2.19
N SER A 321 -0.06 7.32 -2.77
CA SER A 321 -0.58 8.58 -3.27
C SER A 321 -0.71 9.63 -2.17
N ALA A 322 -1.31 9.25 -1.04
CA ALA A 322 -1.48 10.13 0.12
C ALA A 322 -0.15 10.66 0.64
N ALA A 323 0.85 9.79 0.79
CA ALA A 323 2.14 10.23 1.29
C ALA A 323 2.93 11.06 0.26
N LEU A 324 2.75 10.80 -1.04
CA LEU A 324 3.30 11.65 -2.10
C LEU A 324 2.66 13.05 -2.05
N SER A 325 1.35 13.14 -1.78
CA SER A 325 0.64 14.40 -1.59
C SER A 325 1.14 15.17 -0.36
N ILE A 326 1.39 14.48 0.76
CA ILE A 326 1.97 15.10 1.97
C ILE A 326 3.37 15.63 1.65
N TRP A 327 4.19 14.85 0.93
CA TRP A 327 5.52 15.28 0.52
C TRP A 327 5.47 16.49 -0.43
N GLN A 328 4.57 16.48 -1.41
CA GLN A 328 4.34 17.60 -2.33
C GLN A 328 3.95 18.86 -1.56
N HIS A 329 2.98 18.76 -0.64
CA HIS A 329 2.58 19.88 0.20
C HIS A 329 3.75 20.44 1.03
N SER A 330 4.60 19.59 1.62
CA SER A 330 5.82 20.06 2.29
C SER A 330 6.85 20.67 1.35
N TRP A 331 6.89 20.23 0.08
CA TRP A 331 7.79 20.77 -0.93
C TRP A 331 7.36 22.14 -1.41
N ASP A 332 6.06 22.35 -1.63
CA ASP A 332 5.51 23.63 -2.08
C ASP A 332 5.60 24.69 -0.99
N ASN A 333 5.29 24.34 0.26
CA ASN A 333 5.27 25.29 1.38
C ASN A 333 6.60 25.38 2.15
N GLY A 334 7.61 24.61 1.78
CA GLY A 334 8.91 24.62 2.47
C GLY A 334 9.69 25.90 2.17
N GLU A 335 10.48 26.39 3.13
CA GLU A 335 11.34 27.58 2.90
C GLU A 335 12.70 27.22 2.29
N THR A 336 13.09 25.94 2.36
CA THR A 336 14.43 25.48 1.93
C THR A 336 14.40 24.87 0.54
N GLY A 337 15.52 25.01 -0.20
CA GLY A 337 15.69 24.42 -1.52
C GLY A 337 14.88 25.08 -2.64
N ARG A 338 14.50 26.36 -2.51
CA ARG A 338 13.61 27.07 -3.46
C ARG A 338 14.15 27.09 -4.89
N SER A 339 15.45 27.31 -5.08
CA SER A 339 16.06 27.24 -6.42
C SER A 339 15.89 25.86 -7.10
N THR A 340 15.79 24.79 -6.31
CA THR A 340 15.50 23.44 -6.84
C THR A 340 14.02 23.24 -7.09
N HIS A 341 13.14 23.89 -6.32
CA HIS A 341 11.69 23.87 -6.52
C HIS A 341 11.31 24.56 -7.83
N ASP A 342 11.95 25.69 -8.15
CA ASP A 342 11.73 26.42 -9.40
C ASP A 342 11.98 25.56 -10.66
N ILE A 343 12.94 24.62 -10.57
CA ILE A 343 13.29 23.70 -11.67
C ILE A 343 12.53 22.38 -11.58
N VAL A 344 12.32 21.86 -10.37
CA VAL A 344 11.63 20.59 -10.10
C VAL A 344 10.48 20.85 -9.13
N PRO A 345 9.35 21.41 -9.60
CA PRO A 345 8.23 21.76 -8.73
C PRO A 345 7.46 20.53 -8.24
N ARG A 346 7.55 19.40 -8.96
CA ARG A 346 6.83 18.17 -8.63
C ARG A 346 7.75 17.12 -8.02
N VAL A 347 7.38 16.65 -6.83
CA VAL A 347 8.07 15.53 -6.18
C VAL A 347 7.78 14.22 -6.92
N SER A 348 8.78 13.34 -7.00
CA SER A 348 8.61 12.05 -7.63
C SER A 348 9.46 10.97 -6.96
N ASN A 349 9.07 9.71 -7.16
CA ASN A 349 9.85 8.56 -6.73
C ASN A 349 10.93 8.16 -7.76
N LYS A 350 11.21 9.00 -8.76
CA LYS A 350 12.24 8.78 -9.79
C LYS A 350 13.44 9.69 -9.51
N LEU A 351 14.63 9.19 -9.79
CA LEU A 351 15.85 9.99 -9.74
C LEU A 351 15.78 11.02 -10.88
N VAL A 352 16.11 12.29 -10.60
CA VAL A 352 16.11 13.35 -11.62
C VAL A 352 17.21 13.14 -12.68
N GLY A 353 18.28 12.43 -12.31
CA GLY A 353 19.37 12.05 -13.22
C GLY A 353 20.55 13.01 -13.24
N TRP A 354 20.49 14.11 -12.50
CA TRP A 354 21.56 15.11 -12.49
C TRP A 354 22.90 14.59 -11.97
N ASN A 355 23.98 15.00 -12.61
CA ASN A 355 25.37 14.81 -12.17
C ASN A 355 25.69 15.72 -10.96
N ARG A 356 26.93 15.70 -10.45
CA ARG A 356 27.24 16.41 -9.20
C ARG A 356 27.23 17.93 -9.42
N GLU A 357 27.76 18.35 -10.55
CA GLU A 357 27.95 19.74 -10.98
C GLU A 357 26.59 20.41 -11.25
N GLU A 358 25.67 19.70 -11.90
CA GLU A 358 24.27 20.12 -12.10
C GLU A 358 23.54 20.31 -10.77
N ILE A 359 23.72 19.38 -9.82
CA ILE A 359 23.14 19.53 -8.47
C ILE A 359 23.73 20.77 -7.79
N MET A 360 25.04 21.01 -7.89
CA MET A 360 25.66 22.21 -7.32
C MET A 360 25.10 23.49 -7.93
N PHE A 361 24.97 23.54 -9.25
CA PHE A 361 24.43 24.67 -10.00
C PHE A 361 22.98 24.95 -9.58
N VAL A 362 22.10 23.95 -9.65
CA VAL A 362 20.67 24.11 -9.35
C VAL A 362 20.43 24.45 -7.88
N THR A 363 21.18 23.83 -6.97
CA THR A 363 21.02 24.12 -5.55
C THR A 363 21.68 25.43 -5.12
N GLY A 364 22.47 26.07 -5.99
CA GLY A 364 23.27 27.25 -5.66
C GLY A 364 24.41 26.95 -4.67
N HIS A 365 24.66 25.68 -4.31
CA HIS A 365 25.65 25.27 -3.33
C HIS A 365 26.87 24.66 -4.00
N GLY A 366 27.92 25.47 -4.14
CA GLY A 366 29.20 25.11 -4.72
C GLY A 366 30.26 26.16 -4.45
N PRO A 367 31.46 26.06 -5.05
CA PRO A 367 32.51 27.06 -4.97
C PRO A 367 32.15 28.27 -5.86
N PHE A 368 30.98 28.86 -5.64
CA PHE A 368 30.53 30.06 -6.33
C PHE A 368 30.94 31.29 -5.50
N PRO A 369 31.50 32.34 -6.11
CA PRO A 369 31.93 33.55 -5.41
C PRO A 369 30.83 34.30 -4.62
N SER A 370 29.55 34.00 -4.89
CA SER A 370 28.39 34.69 -4.34
C SER A 370 28.21 34.53 -2.82
N TYR A 371 28.77 33.48 -2.20
CA TYR A 371 28.63 33.27 -0.75
C TYR A 371 29.53 34.16 0.12
N LEU A 372 30.42 34.96 -0.47
CA LEU A 372 31.33 35.86 0.27
C LEU A 372 30.83 37.31 0.35
N GLN A 373 29.70 37.65 -0.28
CA GLN A 373 29.18 39.02 -0.26
C GLN A 373 28.21 39.35 0.89
N SER A 374 27.76 38.37 1.70
CA SER A 374 26.78 38.62 2.77
C SER A 374 27.39 38.85 4.16
N SER A 375 28.70 39.17 4.25
CA SER A 375 29.38 39.46 5.52
C SER A 375 29.98 40.86 5.61
N ASN A 376 29.60 41.77 4.70
CA ASN A 376 29.92 43.20 4.76
C ASN A 376 28.67 44.02 4.42
N THR A 377 27.74 44.12 5.37
CA THR A 377 26.79 45.25 5.50
C THR A 377 26.42 45.40 6.95
#